data_AF-A0A9P0C8H8-F1
#
_entry.id   AF-A0A9P0C8H8-F1
#
_cell.length_a   1.000
_cell.length_b   1.000
_cell.length_c   1.000
_cell.angle_alpha   90.00
_cell.angle_beta   90.00
_cell.angle_gamma   90.00
#
_symmetry.space_group_name_H-M   'P 1'
#
loop_
_entity.id
_entity.type
_entity.pdbx_description
1 polymer ?
#
loop_
_entity_poly.entity_id
_entity_poly.type
_entity_poly.pdbx_seq_one_letter_code
_entity_poly.pdbx_strand_id
1 'polypeptide(L)'
;MVSIGEKWNLHFDFILRVKLMRLQETMMSMRLPYFAASLGILLAPISALLAGPVLDAFGRKKGLLSFFLSMGLGFCVVAFAEEVYHIYIGRCICAIAIGLEVTSVVYLAEICTKRQRSCFLSLTAPFFSLGVALVYLVGGYLPWQMAATIFSLSSFGFFVIQCFAPESPAWLFKTGQIEASTKSLRKLGRSHENILHELDLLTLSTRTRSGKFHLRAFLEPTVWKPFLILSIFHFITNAAGVFDVLYYTVDFVKAFGLTVDPLIFTVLLAVARFTTNCTLGAYFLVSVPRKFTTAFSGFIMAASLLGSTVYEYAYRDLAEKPLQWIPVTLTVIAIVASAMGMNFLPWIMPGEMFPLQVRGAMTGASFLVGTFCTFVSLKIYGSTSKRSVFGVCCCGLHYLPSQERYSGYWSCQRLRIRHCTR
;
A
#
# COMPACT_ATOMS: atom_id res chain seq x y z
N MET A 1 -7.86 10.48 -5.52
CA MET A 1 -8.87 9.55 -6.05
C MET A 1 -8.30 8.15 -6.22
N VAL A 2 -7.30 7.93 -7.08
CA VAL A 2 -6.66 6.60 -7.25
C VAL A 2 -6.14 6.03 -5.92
N SER A 3 -5.41 6.83 -5.15
CA SER A 3 -4.87 6.45 -3.84
C SER A 3 -5.94 6.11 -2.78
N ILE A 4 -7.18 6.59 -2.94
CA ILE A 4 -8.31 6.22 -2.08
C ILE A 4 -8.81 4.82 -2.49
N GLY A 5 -8.96 4.58 -3.80
CA GLY A 5 -9.47 3.33 -4.35
C GLY A 5 -8.56 2.13 -4.08
N GLU A 6 -7.24 2.24 -4.27
CA GLU A 6 -6.28 1.14 -4.04
C GLU A 6 -6.44 0.49 -2.65
N LYS A 7 -6.58 1.33 -1.62
CA LYS A 7 -6.70 0.87 -0.22
C LYS A 7 -8.03 0.22 0.09
N TRP A 8 -9.07 0.44 -0.71
CA TRP A 8 -10.32 -0.29 -0.56
C TRP A 8 -10.09 -1.77 -0.71
N ASN A 9 -9.37 -2.24 -1.73
CA ASN A 9 -9.16 -3.69 -1.90
C ASN A 9 -8.35 -4.26 -0.73
N LEU A 10 -7.22 -3.61 -0.41
CA LEU A 10 -6.26 -4.08 0.59
C LEU A 10 -6.82 -4.11 2.01
N HIS A 11 -7.58 -3.09 2.44
CA HIS A 11 -8.15 -3.04 3.79
C HIS A 11 -9.54 -3.69 3.88
N PHE A 12 -10.27 -3.83 2.76
CA PHE A 12 -11.51 -4.58 2.76
C PHE A 12 -11.26 -6.07 3.02
N ASP A 13 -10.08 -6.61 2.67
CA ASP A 13 -9.66 -7.97 3.07
C ASP A 13 -9.66 -8.19 4.58
N PHE A 14 -9.22 -7.19 5.35
CA PHE A 14 -9.23 -7.25 6.82
C PHE A 14 -10.67 -7.35 7.36
N ILE A 15 -11.55 -6.49 6.88
CA ILE A 15 -12.94 -6.44 7.33
C ILE A 15 -13.70 -7.69 6.92
N LEU A 16 -13.48 -8.13 5.68
CA LEU A 16 -14.07 -9.36 5.18
C LEU A 16 -13.60 -10.54 6.02
N ARG A 17 -12.33 -10.60 6.44
CA ARG A 17 -11.85 -11.61 7.40
C ARG A 17 -12.56 -11.52 8.75
N VAL A 18 -12.69 -10.34 9.34
CA VAL A 18 -13.38 -10.16 10.64
C VAL A 18 -14.84 -10.58 10.56
N LYS A 19 -15.53 -10.25 9.47
CA LYS A 19 -16.96 -10.57 9.27
C LYS A 19 -17.19 -12.03 8.89
N LEU A 20 -16.34 -12.61 8.04
CA LEU A 20 -16.39 -14.04 7.72
C LEU A 20 -16.03 -14.89 8.94
N MET A 21 -15.13 -14.44 9.82
CA MET A 21 -14.85 -15.12 11.10
C MET A 21 -16.04 -15.05 12.09
N ARG A 22 -16.93 -14.06 11.96
CA ARG A 22 -18.18 -14.01 12.75
C ARG A 22 -19.30 -14.89 12.17
N LEU A 23 -19.28 -15.17 10.86
CA LEU A 23 -20.22 -16.08 10.19
C LEU A 23 -19.84 -17.57 10.34
N GLN A 24 -18.81 -17.86 11.14
CA GLN A 24 -18.11 -19.13 11.24
C GLN A 24 -18.91 -20.26 11.96
N GLU A 25 -20.16 -20.02 12.34
CA GLU A 25 -21.05 -21.08 12.87
C GLU A 25 -21.73 -21.92 11.78
N THR A 26 -21.73 -21.47 10.52
CA THR A 26 -22.35 -22.22 9.42
C THR A 26 -21.48 -22.19 8.17
N MET A 27 -20.92 -23.35 7.83
CA MET A 27 -20.22 -23.71 6.58
C MET A 27 -18.69 -23.48 6.50
N MET A 28 -17.99 -24.59 6.74
CA MET A 28 -16.93 -25.18 5.90
C MET A 28 -15.54 -24.50 5.76
N SER A 29 -14.57 -25.19 6.38
CA SER A 29 -13.10 -25.17 6.18
C SER A 29 -12.32 -23.86 6.39
N MET A 30 -11.45 -23.92 7.40
CA MET A 30 -10.48 -22.90 7.86
C MET A 30 -9.46 -22.43 6.79
N ARG A 31 -9.50 -22.89 5.54
CA ARG A 31 -8.49 -22.60 4.49
C ARG A 31 -8.92 -21.57 3.44
N LEU A 32 -10.21 -21.49 3.13
CA LEU A 32 -10.76 -20.66 2.03
C LEU A 32 -10.64 -19.14 2.25
N PRO A 33 -10.88 -18.57 3.46
CA PRO A 33 -10.79 -17.12 3.68
C PRO A 33 -9.35 -16.59 3.62
N TYR A 34 -8.40 -17.40 4.07
CA TYR A 34 -6.97 -17.06 4.05
C TYR A 34 -6.41 -17.05 2.62
N PHE A 35 -6.91 -17.94 1.75
CA PHE A 35 -6.55 -17.95 0.34
C PHE A 35 -7.05 -16.69 -0.36
N ALA A 36 -8.30 -16.27 -0.11
CA ALA A 36 -8.92 -15.07 -0.71
C ALA A 36 -8.07 -13.82 -0.48
N ALA A 37 -7.75 -13.55 0.78
CA ALA A 37 -6.99 -12.38 1.15
C ALA A 37 -5.48 -12.53 0.87
N SER A 38 -5.00 -13.71 0.47
CA SER A 38 -3.63 -13.86 -0.05
C SER A 38 -3.53 -13.68 -1.56
N LEU A 39 -4.65 -13.84 -2.28
CA LEU A 39 -4.75 -13.73 -3.73
C LEU A 39 -4.48 -12.29 -4.20
N GLY A 40 -5.09 -11.30 -3.52
CA GLY A 40 -4.87 -9.89 -3.82
C GLY A 40 -3.41 -9.46 -3.61
N ILE A 41 -2.79 -9.95 -2.55
CA ILE A 41 -1.39 -9.65 -2.21
C ILE A 41 -0.42 -10.35 -3.18
N LEU A 42 -0.75 -11.57 -3.66
CA LEU A 42 0.07 -12.32 -4.62
C LEU A 42 0.02 -11.72 -6.04
N LEU A 43 -1.16 -11.25 -6.46
CA LEU A 43 -1.37 -10.73 -7.81
C LEU A 43 -0.89 -9.27 -7.97
N ALA A 44 -0.79 -8.51 -6.88
CA ALA A 44 -0.33 -7.11 -6.92
C ALA A 44 1.07 -6.95 -7.56
N PRO A 45 2.12 -7.72 -7.19
CA PRO A 45 3.41 -7.69 -7.88
C PRO A 45 3.30 -8.00 -9.38
N ILE A 46 2.54 -9.02 -9.75
CA ILE A 46 2.36 -9.44 -11.15
C ILE A 46 1.70 -8.32 -11.96
N SER A 47 0.67 -7.69 -11.39
CA SER A 47 -0.01 -6.56 -12.02
C SER A 47 0.90 -5.33 -12.19
N ALA A 48 1.76 -5.05 -11.21
CA ALA A 48 2.69 -3.92 -11.25
C ALA A 48 3.76 -4.10 -12.34
N LEU A 49 4.22 -5.33 -12.57
CA LEU A 49 5.16 -5.67 -13.65
C LEU A 49 4.58 -5.34 -15.03
N LEU A 50 3.30 -5.69 -15.25
CA LEU A 50 2.62 -5.48 -16.51
C LEU A 50 2.21 -4.01 -16.73
N ALA A 51 1.96 -3.26 -15.64
CA ALA A 51 1.48 -1.90 -15.72
C ALA A 51 2.45 -0.96 -16.45
N GLY A 52 3.75 -0.95 -16.11
CA GLY A 52 4.72 -0.02 -16.69
C GLY A 52 4.71 0.03 -18.23
N PRO A 53 4.94 -1.10 -18.93
CA PRO A 53 4.92 -1.16 -20.39
C PRO A 53 3.56 -0.82 -21.01
N VAL A 54 2.47 -1.31 -20.41
CA VAL A 54 1.10 -1.03 -20.86
C VAL A 54 0.82 0.47 -20.84
N LEU A 55 1.27 1.18 -19.80
CA LEU A 55 1.04 2.62 -19.66
C LEU A 55 1.85 3.47 -20.64
N ASP A 56 3.06 3.02 -20.99
CA ASP A 56 3.84 3.68 -22.02
C ASP A 56 3.25 3.47 -23.42
N ALA A 57 2.59 2.33 -23.67
CA ALA A 57 1.92 2.06 -24.94
C ALA A 57 0.55 2.75 -25.09
N PHE A 58 -0.32 2.69 -24.08
CA PHE A 58 -1.71 3.16 -24.18
C PHE A 58 -1.94 4.60 -23.72
N GLY A 59 -0.99 5.19 -23.00
CA GLY A 59 -1.12 6.55 -22.43
C GLY A 59 -1.67 6.56 -21.01
N ARG A 60 -1.60 7.73 -20.36
CA ARG A 60 -1.81 7.86 -18.93
C ARG A 60 -3.30 8.00 -18.59
N LYS A 61 -4.07 8.76 -19.37
CA LYS A 61 -5.52 8.89 -19.18
C LYS A 61 -6.20 7.53 -19.34
N LYS A 62 -5.87 6.78 -20.39
CA LYS A 62 -6.44 5.45 -20.61
C LYS A 62 -6.07 4.48 -19.49
N GLY A 63 -4.83 4.51 -19.01
CA GLY A 63 -4.41 3.72 -17.84
C GLY A 63 -5.24 4.02 -16.59
N LEU A 64 -5.52 5.30 -16.31
CA LEU A 64 -6.37 5.72 -15.19
C LEU A 64 -7.85 5.34 -15.37
N LEU A 65 -8.38 5.41 -16.59
CA LEU A 65 -9.73 4.95 -16.88
C LEU A 65 -9.84 3.43 -16.68
N SER A 66 -8.88 2.66 -17.20
CA SER A 66 -8.80 1.21 -16.98
C SER A 66 -8.67 0.85 -15.50
N PHE A 67 -7.93 1.64 -14.71
CA PHE A 67 -7.86 1.49 -13.26
C PHE A 67 -9.25 1.58 -12.61
N PHE A 68 -9.96 2.70 -12.81
CA PHE A 68 -11.26 2.91 -12.16
C PHE A 68 -12.33 1.93 -12.65
N LEU A 69 -12.30 1.58 -13.94
CA LEU A 69 -13.20 0.58 -14.53
C LEU A 69 -12.98 -0.80 -13.91
N SER A 70 -11.73 -1.26 -13.88
CA SER A 70 -11.38 -2.58 -13.31
C SER A 70 -11.70 -2.62 -11.82
N MET A 71 -11.41 -1.54 -11.09
CA MET A 71 -11.71 -1.45 -9.66
C MET A 71 -13.23 -1.49 -9.38
N GLY A 72 -14.02 -0.74 -10.16
CA GLY A 72 -15.48 -0.72 -10.07
C GLY A 72 -16.10 -2.07 -10.39
N LEU A 73 -15.63 -2.74 -11.46
CA LEU A 73 -16.07 -4.08 -11.84
C LEU A 73 -15.72 -5.13 -10.78
N GLY A 74 -14.48 -5.11 -10.25
CA GLY A 74 -14.07 -6.06 -9.22
C GLY A 74 -14.91 -5.95 -7.97
N PHE A 75 -15.19 -4.73 -7.48
CA PHE A 75 -16.10 -4.53 -6.35
C PHE A 75 -17.56 -4.83 -6.67
N CYS A 76 -17.99 -4.65 -7.92
CA CYS A 76 -19.33 -5.02 -8.36
C CYS A 76 -19.53 -6.54 -8.23
N VAL A 77 -18.57 -7.34 -8.73
CA VAL A 77 -18.61 -8.81 -8.58
C VAL A 77 -18.62 -9.21 -7.10
N VAL A 78 -17.85 -8.53 -6.24
CA VAL A 78 -17.86 -8.78 -4.80
C VAL A 78 -19.20 -8.38 -4.15
N ALA A 79 -19.83 -7.29 -4.59
CA ALA A 79 -21.10 -6.82 -4.03
C ALA A 79 -22.24 -7.82 -4.25
N PHE A 80 -22.29 -8.46 -5.41
CA PHE A 80 -23.29 -9.47 -5.78
C PHE A 80 -22.81 -10.91 -5.55
N ALA A 81 -21.80 -11.11 -4.69
CA ALA A 81 -21.24 -12.43 -4.47
C ALA A 81 -22.18 -13.32 -3.63
N GLU A 82 -22.80 -14.30 -4.27
CA GLU A 82 -23.55 -15.38 -3.61
C GLU A 82 -22.64 -16.55 -3.18
N GLU A 83 -21.59 -16.80 -3.96
CA GLU A 83 -20.63 -17.88 -3.76
C GLU A 83 -19.22 -17.33 -3.49
N VAL A 84 -18.40 -18.12 -2.79
CA VAL A 84 -17.01 -17.74 -2.46
C VAL A 84 -16.17 -17.50 -3.72
N TYR A 85 -16.46 -18.21 -4.81
CA TYR A 85 -15.77 -18.04 -6.10
C TYR A 85 -15.96 -16.64 -6.71
N HIS A 86 -17.12 -16.02 -6.54
CA HIS A 86 -17.34 -14.64 -7.01
C HIS A 86 -16.41 -13.67 -6.28
N ILE A 87 -16.19 -13.88 -4.99
CA ILE A 87 -15.23 -13.08 -4.21
C ILE A 87 -13.81 -13.25 -4.77
N TYR A 88 -13.38 -14.49 -5.09
CA TYR A 88 -12.05 -14.71 -5.69
C TYR A 88 -11.89 -13.98 -7.03
N ILE A 89 -12.87 -14.09 -7.92
CA ILE A 89 -12.84 -13.45 -9.23
C ILE A 89 -12.79 -11.92 -9.06
N GLY A 90 -13.67 -11.35 -8.24
CA GLY A 90 -13.68 -9.91 -7.97
C GLY A 90 -12.33 -9.41 -7.41
N ARG A 91 -11.70 -10.18 -6.53
CA ARG A 91 -10.37 -9.87 -5.99
C ARG A 91 -9.27 -9.93 -7.03
N CYS A 92 -9.28 -10.90 -7.94
CA CYS A 92 -8.34 -10.94 -9.07
C CYS A 92 -8.44 -9.68 -9.92
N ILE A 93 -9.67 -9.24 -10.24
CA ILE A 93 -9.90 -8.04 -11.04
C ILE A 93 -9.40 -6.79 -10.30
N CYS A 94 -9.72 -6.64 -9.01
CA CYS A 94 -9.20 -5.54 -8.20
C CYS A 94 -7.67 -5.56 -8.08
N ALA A 95 -7.04 -6.75 -8.02
CA ALA A 95 -5.59 -6.87 -7.95
C ALA A 95 -4.91 -6.41 -9.24
N ILE A 96 -5.48 -6.72 -10.41
CA ILE A 96 -5.03 -6.18 -11.70
C ILE A 96 -5.14 -4.65 -11.70
N ALA A 97 -6.22 -4.11 -11.14
CA ALA A 97 -6.41 -2.67 -11.02
C ALA A 97 -5.30 -2.01 -10.16
N ILE A 98 -4.89 -2.62 -9.04
CA ILE A 98 -3.81 -2.09 -8.19
C ILE A 98 -2.53 -1.81 -8.99
N GLY A 99 -2.12 -2.71 -9.90
CA GLY A 99 -0.94 -2.47 -10.73
C GLY A 99 -1.03 -1.19 -11.58
N LEU A 100 -2.22 -0.87 -12.08
CA LEU A 100 -2.47 0.34 -12.89
C LEU A 100 -2.41 1.63 -12.07
N GLU A 101 -2.33 1.58 -10.74
CA GLU A 101 -2.16 2.77 -9.89
C GLU A 101 -0.88 3.54 -10.21
N VAL A 102 0.17 2.85 -10.66
CA VAL A 102 1.45 3.43 -11.11
C VAL A 102 1.22 4.62 -12.05
N THR A 103 0.17 4.55 -12.87
CA THR A 103 -0.23 5.62 -13.78
C THR A 103 -0.50 6.94 -13.07
N SER A 104 -1.08 6.90 -11.87
CA SER A 104 -1.49 8.10 -11.15
C SER A 104 -0.32 8.96 -10.71
N VAL A 105 0.75 8.34 -10.22
CA VAL A 105 1.97 9.02 -9.80
C VAL A 105 2.67 9.65 -11.02
N VAL A 106 2.78 8.88 -12.11
CA VAL A 106 3.39 9.36 -13.36
C VAL A 106 2.55 10.47 -14.00
N TYR A 107 1.23 10.30 -14.07
CA TYR A 107 0.31 11.29 -14.61
C TYR A 107 0.36 12.60 -13.83
N LEU A 108 0.34 12.53 -12.49
CA LEU A 108 0.45 13.71 -11.63
C LEU A 108 1.79 14.43 -11.85
N ALA A 109 2.88 13.68 -11.94
CA ALA A 109 4.20 14.26 -12.21
C ALA A 109 4.28 14.94 -13.60
N GLU A 110 3.57 14.42 -14.60
CA GLU A 110 3.58 14.93 -15.98
C GLU A 110 2.62 16.12 -16.20
N ILE A 111 1.52 16.25 -15.46
CA ILE A 111 0.58 17.38 -15.58
C ILE A 111 0.94 18.58 -14.68
N CYS A 112 1.57 18.32 -13.52
CA CYS A 112 1.89 19.36 -12.56
C CYS A 112 3.12 20.18 -13.01
N THR A 113 3.05 21.50 -12.80
CA THR A 113 4.24 22.37 -12.93
C THR A 113 5.32 21.94 -11.94
N LYS A 114 6.59 22.24 -12.25
CA LYS A 114 7.71 22.01 -11.31
C LYS A 114 7.44 22.59 -9.92
N ARG A 115 6.79 23.76 -9.83
CA ARG A 115 6.47 24.46 -8.57
C ARG A 115 5.36 23.75 -7.78
N GLN A 116 4.30 23.28 -8.44
CA GLN A 116 3.13 22.69 -7.75
C GLN A 116 3.27 21.18 -7.53
N ARG A 117 4.16 20.51 -8.25
CA ARG A 117 4.32 19.05 -8.23
C ARG A 117 4.49 18.48 -6.83
N SER A 118 5.38 19.06 -6.02
CA SER A 118 5.62 18.55 -4.66
C SER A 118 4.37 18.65 -3.77
N CYS A 119 3.59 19.74 -3.90
CA CYS A 119 2.34 19.94 -3.17
C CYS A 119 1.26 18.94 -3.57
N PHE A 120 1.05 18.71 -4.87
CA PHE A 120 0.06 17.72 -5.31
C PHE A 120 0.47 16.29 -4.97
N LEU A 121 1.76 15.97 -5.08
CA LEU A 121 2.28 14.66 -4.68
C LEU A 121 2.18 14.45 -3.17
N SER A 122 2.37 15.47 -2.32
CA SER A 122 2.22 15.33 -0.88
C SER A 122 0.78 15.05 -0.45
N LEU A 123 -0.22 15.53 -1.19
CA LEU A 123 -1.63 15.23 -0.95
C LEU A 123 -2.00 13.75 -1.15
N THR A 124 -1.17 12.97 -1.84
CA THR A 124 -1.43 11.53 -2.03
C THR A 124 -1.45 10.78 -0.70
N ALA A 125 -0.59 11.14 0.25
CA ALA A 125 -0.51 10.49 1.57
C ALA A 125 -1.76 10.72 2.46
N PRO A 126 -2.27 11.96 2.62
CA PRO A 126 -3.57 12.21 3.25
C PRO A 126 -4.73 11.45 2.60
N PHE A 127 -4.82 11.46 1.26
CA PHE A 127 -5.91 10.77 0.56
C PHE A 127 -5.83 9.25 0.72
N PHE A 128 -4.63 8.69 0.74
CA PHE A 128 -4.42 7.30 1.08
C PHE A 128 -5.00 6.97 2.46
N SER A 129 -4.63 7.74 3.48
CA SER A 129 -5.12 7.52 4.85
C SER A 129 -6.62 7.72 4.98
N LEU A 130 -7.20 8.67 4.23
CA LEU A 130 -8.65 8.83 4.14
C LEU A 130 -9.31 7.57 3.60
N GLY A 131 -8.74 6.97 2.54
CA GLY A 131 -9.24 5.71 1.98
C GLY A 131 -9.24 4.58 3.01
N VAL A 132 -8.16 4.42 3.77
CA VAL A 132 -8.08 3.43 4.86
C VAL A 132 -9.14 3.69 5.94
N ALA A 133 -9.28 4.94 6.38
CA ALA A 133 -10.28 5.31 7.39
C ALA A 133 -11.71 5.05 6.91
N LEU A 134 -12.04 5.41 5.66
CA LEU A 134 -13.33 5.13 5.06
C LEU A 134 -13.63 3.63 5.01
N VAL A 135 -12.62 2.80 4.71
CA VAL A 135 -12.80 1.34 4.69
C VAL A 135 -13.14 0.83 6.09
N TYR A 136 -12.38 1.22 7.11
CA TYR A 136 -12.67 0.78 8.48
C TYR A 136 -14.02 1.27 9.01
N LEU A 137 -14.44 2.47 8.65
CA LEU A 137 -15.77 2.98 9.01
C LEU A 137 -16.87 2.25 8.25
N VAL A 138 -16.86 2.30 6.92
CA VAL A 138 -17.91 1.74 6.07
C VAL A 138 -17.96 0.22 6.22
N GLY A 139 -16.83 -0.45 6.03
CA GLY A 139 -16.77 -1.89 6.11
C GLY A 139 -16.91 -2.41 7.54
N GLY A 140 -16.50 -1.66 8.56
CA GLY A 140 -16.64 -2.05 9.95
C GLY A 140 -18.12 -2.12 10.36
N TYR A 141 -18.86 -1.04 10.10
CA TYR A 141 -20.23 -0.89 10.58
C TYR A 141 -21.31 -1.40 9.60
N LEU A 142 -21.07 -1.41 8.28
CA LEU A 142 -22.06 -1.87 7.29
C LEU A 142 -21.81 -3.29 6.81
N PRO A 143 -22.84 -4.06 6.41
CA PRO A 143 -22.67 -5.36 5.75
C PRO A 143 -21.66 -5.28 4.60
N TRP A 144 -20.85 -6.34 4.43
CA TRP A 144 -19.73 -6.31 3.49
C TRP A 144 -20.17 -6.15 2.03
N GLN A 145 -21.36 -6.63 1.66
CA GLN A 145 -21.97 -6.42 0.34
C GLN A 145 -22.33 -4.94 0.11
N MET A 146 -22.91 -4.26 1.11
CA MET A 146 -23.22 -2.83 1.02
C MET A 146 -21.95 -1.99 0.92
N ALA A 147 -20.93 -2.32 1.71
CA ALA A 147 -19.63 -1.67 1.64
C ALA A 147 -18.98 -1.84 0.25
N ALA A 148 -19.00 -3.05 -0.32
CA ALA A 148 -18.52 -3.31 -1.68
C ALA A 148 -19.32 -2.54 -2.75
N THR A 149 -20.64 -2.42 -2.58
CA THR A 149 -21.51 -1.62 -3.47
C THR A 149 -21.11 -0.15 -3.45
N ILE A 150 -20.90 0.43 -2.26
CA ILE A 150 -20.45 1.82 -2.11
C ILE A 150 -19.10 2.05 -2.79
N PHE A 151 -18.15 1.13 -2.61
CA PHE A 151 -16.83 1.21 -3.27
C PHE A 151 -16.93 1.06 -4.79
N SER A 152 -17.80 0.18 -5.29
CA SER A 152 -18.04 0.02 -6.72
C SER A 152 -18.61 1.29 -7.34
N LEU A 153 -19.70 1.82 -6.77
CA LEU A 153 -20.35 3.06 -7.23
C LEU A 153 -19.38 4.24 -7.20
N SER A 154 -18.59 4.37 -6.14
CA SER A 154 -17.60 5.43 -6.04
C SER A 154 -16.48 5.29 -7.08
N SER A 155 -16.06 4.07 -7.41
CA SER A 155 -15.07 3.82 -8.47
C SER A 155 -15.61 4.23 -9.84
N PHE A 156 -16.88 3.91 -10.16
CA PHE A 156 -17.52 4.36 -11.39
C PHE A 156 -17.73 5.88 -11.42
N GLY A 157 -18.04 6.50 -10.28
CA GLY A 157 -18.08 7.96 -10.16
C GLY A 157 -16.74 8.60 -10.52
N PHE A 158 -15.63 8.06 -9.99
CA PHE A 158 -14.28 8.52 -10.36
C PHE A 158 -13.92 8.24 -11.81
N PHE A 159 -14.41 7.14 -12.41
CA PHE A 159 -14.25 6.89 -13.84
C PHE A 159 -14.88 8.02 -14.67
N VAL A 160 -16.11 8.42 -14.37
CA VAL A 160 -16.80 9.52 -15.06
C VAL A 160 -16.03 10.84 -14.91
N ILE A 161 -15.55 11.16 -13.71
CA ILE A 161 -14.74 12.36 -13.47
C ILE A 161 -13.44 12.31 -14.30
N GLN A 162 -12.77 11.16 -14.35
CA GLN A 162 -11.53 10.98 -15.08
C GLN A 162 -11.71 11.11 -16.61
N CYS A 163 -12.90 10.86 -17.15
CA CYS A 163 -13.20 11.10 -18.57
C CYS A 163 -13.00 12.56 -18.98
N PHE A 164 -13.26 13.51 -18.08
CA PHE A 164 -13.09 14.94 -18.35
C PHE A 164 -11.64 15.41 -18.26
N ALA A 165 -10.75 14.64 -17.64
CA ALA A 165 -9.34 14.97 -17.51
C ALA A 165 -8.62 14.98 -18.89
N PRO A 166 -7.63 15.87 -19.09
CA PRO A 166 -6.77 15.81 -20.28
C PRO A 166 -5.86 14.57 -20.29
N GLU A 167 -5.22 14.29 -21.41
CA GLU A 167 -4.14 13.29 -21.49
C GLU A 167 -2.80 13.95 -21.19
N SER A 168 -1.81 13.19 -20.73
CA SER A 168 -0.48 13.74 -20.39
C SER A 168 0.17 14.46 -21.59
N PRO A 169 0.54 15.74 -21.46
CA PRO A 169 1.17 16.49 -22.54
C PRO A 169 2.55 15.91 -22.91
N ALA A 170 3.30 15.41 -21.93
CA ALA A 170 4.61 14.79 -22.14
C ALA A 170 4.51 13.49 -22.95
N TRP A 171 3.49 12.66 -22.68
CA TRP A 171 3.26 11.43 -23.43
C TRP A 171 2.76 11.70 -24.86
N LEU A 172 1.85 12.67 -25.03
CA LEU A 172 1.38 13.09 -26.37
C LEU A 172 2.53 13.61 -27.23
N PHE A 173 3.45 14.38 -26.63
CA PHE A 173 4.64 14.84 -27.32
C PHE A 173 5.57 13.68 -27.69
N LYS A 174 5.85 12.76 -26.76
CA LYS A 174 6.69 11.57 -26.98
C LYS A 174 6.15 10.66 -28.09
N THR A 175 4.82 10.59 -28.25
CA THR A 175 4.17 9.79 -29.29
C THR A 175 4.05 10.51 -30.64
N GLY A 176 4.58 11.74 -30.77
CA GLY A 176 4.58 12.53 -32.01
C GLY A 176 3.33 13.40 -32.20
N GLN A 177 2.38 13.42 -31.26
CA GLN A 177 1.14 14.19 -31.35
C GLN A 177 1.30 15.59 -30.76
N ILE A 178 2.08 16.45 -31.43
CA ILE A 178 2.43 17.79 -30.92
C ILE A 178 1.20 18.69 -30.75
N GLU A 179 0.27 18.69 -31.70
CA GLU A 179 -0.96 19.50 -31.62
C GLU A 179 -1.84 19.09 -30.44
N ALA A 180 -1.99 17.78 -30.21
CA ALA A 180 -2.74 17.25 -29.08
C ALA A 180 -2.06 17.60 -27.75
N SER A 181 -0.72 17.57 -27.69
CA SER A 181 0.05 18.01 -26.53
C SER A 181 -0.21 19.48 -26.21
N THR A 182 -0.15 20.37 -27.21
CA THR A 182 -0.49 21.80 -27.08
C THR A 182 -1.91 22.03 -26.59
N LYS A 183 -2.89 21.28 -27.13
CA LYS A 183 -4.29 21.34 -26.67
C LYS A 183 -4.44 20.89 -25.23
N SER A 184 -3.72 19.85 -24.81
CA SER A 184 -3.69 19.38 -23.43
C SER A 184 -3.12 20.44 -22.48
N LEU A 185 -1.98 21.05 -22.82
CA LEU A 185 -1.38 22.14 -22.05
C LEU A 185 -2.31 23.35 -21.91
N ARG A 186 -3.01 23.72 -22.99
CA ARG A 186 -4.02 24.78 -22.96
C ARG A 186 -5.18 24.43 -22.02
N LYS A 187 -5.66 23.17 -22.04
CA LYS A 187 -6.71 22.69 -21.14
C LYS A 187 -6.27 22.66 -19.67
N LEU A 188 -4.97 22.51 -19.40
CA LEU A 188 -4.37 22.65 -18.08
C LEU A 188 -4.19 24.12 -17.63
N GLY A 189 -4.61 25.09 -18.44
CA GLY A 189 -4.55 26.52 -18.12
C GLY A 189 -3.16 27.14 -18.28
N ARG A 190 -2.28 26.55 -19.09
CA ARG A 190 -0.96 27.13 -19.38
C ARG A 190 -1.09 28.36 -20.29
N SER A 191 -0.35 29.42 -19.97
CA SER A 191 -0.23 30.59 -20.85
C SER A 191 0.51 30.23 -22.14
N HIS A 192 0.30 31.01 -23.21
CA HIS A 192 0.91 30.73 -24.51
C HIS A 192 2.44 30.64 -24.46
N GLU A 193 3.09 31.56 -23.75
CA GLU A 193 4.56 31.56 -23.55
C GLU A 193 5.04 30.31 -22.81
N ASN A 194 4.32 29.90 -21.74
CA ASN A 194 4.68 28.71 -20.97
C ASN A 194 4.49 27.42 -21.78
N ILE A 195 3.51 27.39 -22.69
CA ILE A 195 3.32 26.27 -23.61
C ILE A 195 4.54 26.13 -24.53
N LEU A 196 4.97 27.22 -25.17
CA LEU A 196 6.14 27.21 -26.06
C LEU A 196 7.40 26.77 -25.31
N HIS A 197 7.60 27.29 -24.09
CA HIS A 197 8.73 26.91 -23.25
C HIS A 197 8.69 25.42 -22.85
N GLU A 198 7.54 24.88 -22.44
CA GLU A 198 7.42 23.45 -22.12
C GLU A 198 7.64 22.56 -23.35
N LEU A 199 7.15 22.96 -24.54
CA LEU A 199 7.38 22.24 -25.78
C LEU A 199 8.87 22.23 -26.18
N ASP A 200 9.58 23.34 -25.99
CA ASP A 200 11.02 23.41 -26.23
C ASP A 200 11.79 22.48 -25.28
N LEU A 201 11.44 22.47 -23.99
CA LEU A 201 12.02 21.52 -23.01
C LEU A 201 11.76 20.06 -23.40
N LEU A 202 10.54 19.74 -23.87
CA LEU A 202 10.21 18.40 -24.34
C LEU A 202 11.00 18.04 -25.60
N THR A 203 11.19 18.99 -26.52
CA THR A 203 12.02 18.84 -27.72
C THR A 203 13.46 18.52 -27.35
N LEU A 204 14.07 19.29 -26.44
CA LEU A 204 15.43 19.04 -25.94
C LEU A 204 15.56 17.65 -25.30
N SER A 205 14.57 17.25 -24.49
CA SER A 205 14.56 15.94 -23.82
C SER A 205 14.39 14.75 -24.77
N THR A 206 13.78 14.97 -25.94
CA THR A 206 13.54 13.94 -26.96
C THR A 206 14.70 13.90 -27.97
N ARG A 207 15.21 15.05 -28.39
CA ARG A 207 16.26 15.23 -29.41
C ARG A 207 17.63 14.75 -28.93
N THR A 208 17.95 14.94 -27.64
CA THR A 208 19.22 14.46 -27.06
C THR A 208 19.34 12.94 -26.99
N ARG A 209 18.26 12.18 -27.19
CA ARG A 209 18.24 10.72 -26.99
C ARG A 209 17.33 9.99 -27.97
N SER A 210 17.37 10.37 -29.25
CA SER A 210 16.64 9.77 -30.38
C SER A 210 17.13 8.36 -30.80
N GLY A 211 17.76 7.61 -29.90
CA GLY A 211 18.15 6.21 -30.14
C GLY A 211 17.01 5.27 -29.76
N LYS A 212 16.76 4.26 -30.61
CA LYS A 212 15.81 3.15 -30.39
C LYS A 212 15.90 2.61 -28.95
N PHE A 213 14.79 2.05 -28.44
CA PHE A 213 14.72 1.33 -27.16
C PHE A 213 15.98 0.45 -26.96
N HIS A 214 16.86 0.88 -26.07
CA HIS A 214 18.05 0.12 -25.71
C HIS A 214 17.97 -0.22 -24.24
N LEU A 215 18.06 -1.52 -23.92
CA LEU A 215 18.20 -2.02 -22.56
C LEU A 215 19.36 -1.33 -21.81
N ARG A 216 20.33 -0.77 -22.55
CA ARG A 216 21.41 0.09 -22.02
C ARG A 216 20.91 1.36 -21.30
N ALA A 217 19.74 1.90 -21.66
CA ALA A 217 19.14 3.03 -20.96
C ALA A 217 18.75 2.70 -19.51
N PHE A 218 18.43 1.42 -19.22
CA PHE A 218 18.14 0.96 -17.86
C PHE A 218 19.41 0.80 -17.00
N LEU A 219 20.56 0.58 -17.65
CA LEU A 219 21.87 0.43 -17.02
C LEU A 219 22.58 1.77 -16.77
N GLU A 220 21.96 2.88 -17.16
CA GLU A 220 22.57 4.20 -16.95
C GLU A 220 22.59 4.55 -15.44
N PRO A 221 23.68 5.14 -14.92
CA PRO A 221 23.78 5.55 -13.51
C PRO A 221 22.66 6.47 -13.02
N THR A 222 22.03 7.20 -13.94
CA THR A 222 20.87 8.05 -13.69
C THR A 222 19.60 7.27 -13.39
N VAL A 223 19.53 5.98 -13.74
CA VAL A 223 18.35 5.13 -13.59
C VAL A 223 18.56 4.07 -12.50
N TRP A 224 19.66 3.32 -12.53
CA TRP A 224 19.85 2.21 -11.59
C TRP A 224 20.16 2.70 -10.16
N LYS A 225 20.85 3.83 -9.99
CA LYS A 225 21.14 4.38 -8.63
C LYS A 225 19.84 4.79 -7.91
N PRO A 226 18.93 5.60 -8.50
CA PRO A 226 17.61 5.85 -7.91
C PRO A 226 16.81 4.58 -7.64
N PHE A 227 16.81 3.64 -8.59
CA PHE A 227 16.07 2.39 -8.44
C PHE A 227 16.55 1.55 -7.26
N LEU A 228 17.87 1.44 -7.07
CA LEU A 228 18.46 0.74 -5.92
C LEU A 228 18.10 1.43 -4.60
N ILE A 229 18.21 2.76 -4.54
CA ILE A 229 17.83 3.54 -3.35
C ILE A 229 16.35 3.30 -3.01
N LEU A 230 15.45 3.38 -3.99
CA LEU A 230 14.02 3.15 -3.81
C LEU A 230 13.73 1.72 -3.36
N SER A 231 14.43 0.73 -3.92
CA SER A 231 14.29 -0.68 -3.54
C SER A 231 14.69 -0.92 -2.08
N ILE A 232 15.83 -0.37 -1.65
CA ILE A 232 16.26 -0.42 -0.24
C ILE A 232 15.24 0.29 0.66
N PHE A 233 14.70 1.42 0.21
CA PHE A 233 13.71 2.17 0.97
C PHE A 233 12.39 1.40 1.13
N HIS A 234 11.91 0.74 0.08
CA HIS A 234 10.77 -0.18 0.15
C HIS A 234 11.03 -1.35 1.10
N PHE A 235 12.23 -1.91 1.10
CA PHE A 235 12.59 -2.98 2.02
C PHE A 235 12.54 -2.50 3.48
N ILE A 236 13.21 -1.39 3.81
CA ILE A 236 13.26 -0.84 5.18
C ILE A 236 11.86 -0.50 5.69
N THR A 237 11.03 0.12 4.85
CA THR A 237 9.66 0.52 5.23
C THR A 237 8.73 -0.67 5.49
N ASN A 238 8.88 -1.75 4.72
CA ASN A 238 8.14 -2.99 4.95
C ASN A 238 8.70 -3.78 6.15
N ALA A 239 10.02 -3.77 6.36
CA ALA A 239 10.67 -4.42 7.51
C ALA A 239 10.34 -3.74 8.84
N ALA A 240 9.97 -2.46 8.82
CA ALA A 240 9.48 -1.74 10.00
C ALA A 240 8.08 -2.19 10.47
N GLY A 241 7.38 -3.03 9.71
CA GLY A 241 6.15 -3.69 10.16
C GLY A 241 4.89 -2.81 10.16
N VAL A 242 4.94 -1.59 9.59
CA VAL A 242 3.78 -0.68 9.55
C VAL A 242 2.58 -1.31 8.85
N PHE A 243 2.81 -2.03 7.75
CA PHE A 243 1.74 -2.74 7.05
C PHE A 243 1.24 -3.94 7.87
N ASP A 244 2.11 -4.69 8.53
CA ASP A 244 1.71 -5.86 9.32
C ASP A 244 0.72 -5.49 10.43
N VAL A 245 1.00 -4.40 11.17
CA VAL A 245 0.08 -3.91 12.20
C VAL A 245 -1.27 -3.51 11.61
N LEU A 246 -1.32 -2.98 10.39
CA LEU A 246 -2.56 -2.57 9.73
C LEU A 246 -3.40 -3.75 9.23
N TYR A 247 -2.77 -4.83 8.75
CA TYR A 247 -3.49 -6.01 8.25
C TYR A 247 -3.89 -6.97 9.35
N TYR A 248 -3.09 -7.07 10.41
CA TYR A 248 -3.29 -8.03 11.49
C TYR A 248 -3.62 -7.33 12.82
N THR A 249 -4.32 -6.20 12.75
CA THR A 249 -4.61 -5.40 13.94
C THR A 249 -5.38 -6.18 15.02
N VAL A 250 -6.26 -7.10 14.64
CA VAL A 250 -6.98 -7.95 15.60
C VAL A 250 -6.02 -8.86 16.38
N ASP A 251 -5.07 -9.47 15.68
CA ASP A 251 -4.07 -10.33 16.31
C ASP A 251 -3.11 -9.50 17.16
N PHE A 252 -2.78 -8.28 16.72
CA PHE A 252 -2.02 -7.31 17.48
C PHE A 252 -2.72 -6.92 18.79
N VAL A 253 -3.98 -6.49 18.74
CA VAL A 253 -4.77 -6.08 19.93
C VAL A 253 -4.86 -7.23 20.94
N LYS A 254 -5.10 -8.46 20.46
CA LYS A 254 -5.13 -9.66 21.30
C LYS A 254 -3.77 -10.00 21.91
N ALA A 255 -2.69 -9.88 21.13
CA ALA A 255 -1.36 -10.21 21.58
C ALA A 255 -0.85 -9.30 22.70
N PHE A 256 -1.27 -8.04 22.70
CA PHE A 256 -0.91 -7.06 23.73
C PHE A 256 -1.91 -7.00 24.90
N GLY A 257 -2.90 -7.91 24.94
CA GLY A 257 -3.86 -7.99 26.05
C GLY A 257 -4.79 -6.79 26.19
N LEU A 258 -4.92 -5.97 25.14
CA LEU A 258 -5.80 -4.80 25.17
C LEU A 258 -7.26 -5.23 25.26
N THR A 259 -7.99 -4.71 26.26
CA THR A 259 -9.43 -4.95 26.44
C THR A 259 -10.32 -4.13 25.48
N VAL A 260 -9.72 -3.33 24.61
CA VAL A 260 -10.41 -2.48 23.64
C VAL A 260 -10.90 -3.32 22.45
N ASP A 261 -12.11 -3.04 21.96
CA ASP A 261 -12.61 -3.65 20.72
C ASP A 261 -11.63 -3.40 19.56
N PRO A 262 -11.12 -4.45 18.88
CA PRO A 262 -10.23 -4.32 17.73
C PRO A 262 -10.76 -3.41 16.63
N LEU A 263 -12.08 -3.33 16.45
CA LEU A 263 -12.70 -2.46 15.45
C LEU A 263 -12.58 -0.99 15.83
N ILE A 264 -12.79 -0.65 17.11
CA ILE A 264 -12.59 0.73 17.60
C ILE A 264 -11.12 1.11 17.49
N PHE A 265 -10.21 0.21 17.88
CA PHE A 265 -8.77 0.46 17.81
C PHE A 265 -8.29 0.72 16.37
N THR A 266 -8.75 -0.07 15.39
CA THR A 266 -8.39 0.14 13.97
C THR A 266 -8.91 1.46 13.42
N VAL A 267 -10.13 1.86 13.78
CA VAL A 267 -10.70 3.16 13.40
C VAL A 267 -9.90 4.31 14.01
N LEU A 268 -9.59 4.25 15.31
CA LEU A 268 -8.77 5.27 15.99
C LEU A 268 -7.38 5.39 15.36
N LEU A 269 -6.73 4.26 15.06
CA LEU A 269 -5.44 4.23 14.40
C LEU A 269 -5.50 4.87 13.00
N ALA A 270 -6.55 4.61 12.23
CA ALA A 270 -6.71 5.21 10.91
C ALA A 270 -6.99 6.71 10.98
N VAL A 271 -7.79 7.17 11.94
CA VAL A 271 -8.02 8.61 12.19
C VAL A 271 -6.73 9.30 12.60
N ALA A 272 -5.95 8.73 13.52
CA ALA A 272 -4.67 9.28 13.95
C ALA A 272 -3.65 9.39 12.80
N ARG A 273 -3.62 8.38 11.91
CA ARG A 273 -2.79 8.41 10.70
C ARG A 273 -3.27 9.48 9.71
N PHE A 274 -4.58 9.61 9.52
CA PHE A 274 -5.15 10.62 8.63
C PHE A 274 -4.82 12.03 9.11
N THR A 275 -5.05 12.34 10.39
CA THR A 275 -4.75 13.65 10.98
C THR A 275 -3.26 13.97 10.90
N THR A 276 -2.40 12.99 11.19
CA THR A 276 -0.94 13.16 11.08
C THR A 276 -0.51 13.43 9.64
N ASN A 277 -1.04 12.71 8.66
CA ASN A 277 -0.72 12.93 7.25
C ASN A 277 -1.20 14.30 6.75
N CYS A 278 -2.40 14.73 7.15
CA CYS A 278 -2.93 16.04 6.81
C CYS A 278 -2.11 17.20 7.40
N THR A 279 -1.50 16.99 8.57
CA THR A 279 -0.77 18.03 9.31
C THR A 279 0.74 17.90 9.12
N LEU A 280 1.38 17.07 9.94
CA LEU A 280 2.82 16.84 9.94
C LEU A 280 3.31 16.28 8.61
N GLY A 281 2.64 15.26 8.06
CA GLY A 281 3.04 14.64 6.78
C GLY A 281 3.07 15.66 5.64
N ALA A 282 2.01 16.44 5.49
CA ALA A 282 1.94 17.50 4.48
C ALA A 282 3.05 18.56 4.68
N TYR A 283 3.25 19.03 5.92
CA TYR A 283 4.29 20.01 6.24
C TYR A 283 5.70 19.49 5.92
N PHE A 284 6.04 18.28 6.36
CA PHE A 284 7.36 17.69 6.16
C PHE A 284 7.65 17.28 4.72
N LEU A 285 6.62 16.98 3.91
CA LEU A 285 6.79 16.66 2.50
C LEU A 285 6.95 17.89 1.60
N VAL A 286 6.35 19.04 1.99
CA VAL A 286 6.38 20.27 1.18
C VAL A 286 7.50 21.21 1.61
N SER A 287 7.66 21.44 2.91
CA SER A 287 8.50 22.51 3.45
C SER A 287 9.89 22.05 3.88
N VAL A 288 10.05 20.76 4.19
CA VAL A 288 11.29 20.22 4.75
C VAL A 288 12.03 19.37 3.70
N PRO A 289 13.36 19.45 3.60
CA PRO A 289 14.12 18.63 2.66
C PRO A 289 13.88 17.13 2.85
N ARG A 290 13.59 16.41 1.76
CA ARG A 290 13.22 14.97 1.77
C ARG A 290 14.19 14.09 2.58
N LYS A 291 15.50 14.37 2.50
CA LYS A 291 16.54 13.62 3.24
C LYS A 291 16.38 13.76 4.75
N PHE A 292 16.18 14.99 5.22
CA PHE A 292 15.98 15.27 6.64
C PHE A 292 14.66 14.67 7.13
N THR A 293 13.58 14.86 6.39
CA THR A 293 12.27 14.26 6.69
C THR A 293 12.36 12.75 6.87
N THR A 294 13.05 12.05 5.95
CA THR A 294 13.21 10.60 6.01
C THR A 294 14.07 10.17 7.20
N ALA A 295 15.19 10.86 7.44
CA ALA A 295 16.09 10.54 8.54
C ALA A 295 15.43 10.75 9.91
N PHE A 296 14.72 11.88 10.08
CA PHE A 296 14.01 12.22 11.31
C PHE A 296 12.86 11.24 11.59
N SER A 297 12.03 10.97 10.57
CA SER A 297 10.95 9.97 10.64
C SER A 297 11.49 8.57 10.99
N GLY A 298 12.58 8.15 10.32
CA GLY A 298 13.24 6.87 10.57
C GLY A 298 13.85 6.76 11.96
N PHE A 299 14.43 7.85 12.49
CA PHE A 299 15.00 7.87 13.84
C PHE A 299 13.92 7.66 14.92
N ILE A 300 12.80 8.40 14.84
CA ILE A 300 11.70 8.25 15.80
C ILE A 300 11.11 6.85 15.72
N MET A 301 10.93 6.33 14.50
CA MET A 301 10.40 4.98 14.29
C MET A 301 11.34 3.92 14.88
N ALA A 302 12.64 4.02 14.61
CA ALA A 302 13.65 3.11 15.16
C ALA A 302 13.70 3.16 16.70
N ALA A 303 13.73 4.36 17.29
CA ALA A 303 13.75 4.54 18.74
C ALA A 303 12.49 3.93 19.41
N SER A 304 11.33 4.12 18.80
CA SER A 304 10.05 3.61 19.32
C SER A 304 9.95 2.08 19.24
N LEU A 305 10.39 1.50 18.12
CA LEU A 305 10.40 0.04 17.93
C LEU A 305 11.47 -0.62 18.81
N LEU A 306 12.63 0.01 18.99
CA LEU A 306 13.66 -0.44 19.93
C LEU A 306 13.12 -0.41 21.36
N GLY A 307 12.46 0.67 21.77
CA GLY A 307 11.83 0.76 23.09
C GLY A 307 10.79 -0.34 23.33
N SER A 308 9.97 -0.63 22.32
CA SER A 308 8.99 -1.73 22.37
C SER A 308 9.68 -3.09 22.53
N THR A 309 10.78 -3.29 21.81
CA THR A 309 11.57 -4.54 21.86
C THR A 309 12.28 -4.71 23.21
N VAL A 310 12.85 -3.64 23.76
CA VAL A 310 13.52 -3.66 25.07
C VAL A 310 12.52 -3.97 26.19
N TYR A 311 11.33 -3.36 26.16
CA TYR A 311 10.26 -3.67 27.11
C TYR A 311 9.88 -5.16 27.05
N GLU A 312 9.67 -5.68 25.85
CA GLU A 312 9.32 -7.08 25.64
C GLU A 312 10.41 -8.05 26.08
N TYR A 313 11.67 -7.71 25.85
CA TYR A 313 12.81 -8.48 26.32
C TYR A 313 12.94 -8.46 27.84
N ALA A 314 12.78 -7.30 28.46
CA ALA A 314 12.90 -7.13 29.91
C ALA A 314 11.83 -7.87 30.71
N TYR A 315 10.60 -7.96 30.17
CA TYR A 315 9.47 -8.60 30.84
C TYR A 315 9.07 -9.94 30.20
N ARG A 316 10.01 -10.61 29.52
CA ARG A 316 9.75 -11.86 28.78
C ARG A 316 9.27 -13.01 29.68
N ASP A 317 9.84 -13.13 30.88
CA ASP A 317 9.63 -14.27 31.77
C ASP A 317 8.48 -14.08 32.77
N LEU A 318 7.84 -12.90 32.77
CA LEU A 318 6.68 -12.64 33.63
C LEU A 318 5.38 -13.10 32.96
N ALA A 319 4.57 -13.85 33.71
CA ALA A 319 3.24 -14.27 33.29
C ALA A 319 2.29 -13.08 33.11
N GLU A 320 2.41 -12.07 33.96
CA GLU A 320 1.69 -10.79 33.85
C GLU A 320 2.69 -9.65 33.65
N LYS A 321 2.73 -9.11 32.43
CA LYS A 321 3.62 -8.00 32.09
C LYS A 321 3.08 -6.69 32.70
N PRO A 322 3.85 -5.96 33.51
CA PRO A 322 3.42 -4.66 34.03
C PRO A 322 3.43 -3.60 32.92
N LEU A 323 2.42 -2.72 32.85
CA LEU A 323 2.36 -1.59 31.90
C LEU A 323 2.25 -2.00 30.40
N GLN A 324 1.34 -2.91 30.06
CA GLN A 324 1.10 -3.40 28.69
C GLN A 324 0.77 -2.29 27.65
N TRP A 325 0.36 -1.10 28.09
CA TRP A 325 0.08 0.04 27.23
C TRP A 325 1.35 0.67 26.63
N ILE A 326 2.54 0.46 27.21
CA ILE A 326 3.81 1.02 26.73
C ILE A 326 4.17 0.53 25.31
N PRO A 327 4.31 -0.78 25.05
CA PRO A 327 4.69 -1.26 23.71
C PRO A 327 3.63 -0.92 22.65
N VAL A 328 2.35 -0.86 23.03
CA VAL A 328 1.25 -0.42 22.16
C VAL A 328 1.45 1.05 21.78
N THR A 329 1.68 1.91 22.77
CA THR A 329 1.85 3.36 22.55
C THR A 329 3.09 3.64 21.70
N LEU A 330 4.20 2.96 21.98
CA LEU A 330 5.43 3.07 21.18
C LEU A 330 5.24 2.58 19.75
N THR A 331 4.47 1.51 19.53
CA THR A 331 4.13 1.05 18.18
C THR A 331 3.24 2.06 17.45
N VAL A 332 2.27 2.67 18.13
CA VAL A 332 1.43 3.74 17.55
C VAL A 332 2.29 4.96 17.20
N ILE A 333 3.22 5.36 18.06
CA ILE A 333 4.18 6.44 17.78
C ILE A 333 5.04 6.09 16.55
N ALA A 334 5.52 4.85 16.43
CA ALA A 334 6.27 4.40 15.26
C ALA A 334 5.44 4.51 13.97
N ILE A 335 4.16 4.13 14.01
CA ILE A 335 3.23 4.24 12.86
C ILE A 335 2.99 5.71 12.49
N VAL A 336 2.75 6.57 13.47
CA VAL A 336 2.57 8.02 13.27
C VAL A 336 3.84 8.65 12.71
N ALA A 337 5.01 8.31 13.26
CA ALA A 337 6.31 8.77 12.78
C ALA A 337 6.57 8.32 11.33
N SER A 338 6.20 7.08 10.98
CA SER A 338 6.33 6.56 9.61
C SER A 338 5.54 7.37 8.59
N ALA A 339 4.39 7.93 9.01
CA ALA A 339 3.50 8.71 8.17
C ALA A 339 4.11 10.07 7.77
N MET A 340 5.07 10.60 8.54
CA MET A 340 5.74 11.88 8.27
C MET A 340 6.58 11.86 6.98
N GLY A 341 7.05 10.70 6.52
CA GLY A 341 7.74 10.61 5.24
C GLY A 341 8.29 9.24 4.89
N MET A 342 8.73 8.44 5.89
CA MET A 342 9.32 7.13 5.64
C MET A 342 8.37 6.22 4.83
N ASN A 343 7.07 6.21 5.15
CA ASN A 343 6.11 5.33 4.47
C ASN A 343 5.80 5.74 3.02
N PHE A 344 5.57 7.04 2.75
CA PHE A 344 5.00 7.50 1.48
C PHE A 344 6.03 7.93 0.42
N LEU A 345 7.21 8.40 0.86
CA LEU A 345 8.25 8.86 -0.05
C LEU A 345 8.65 7.82 -1.13
N PRO A 346 8.88 6.52 -0.81
CA PRO A 346 9.31 5.57 -1.84
C PRO A 346 8.23 5.32 -2.91
N TRP A 347 6.95 5.55 -2.62
CA TRP A 347 5.85 5.42 -3.59
C TRP A 347 5.70 6.67 -4.48
N ILE A 348 6.13 7.85 -4.00
CA ILE A 348 5.97 9.13 -4.69
C ILE A 348 7.20 9.49 -5.53
N MET A 349 8.40 9.27 -4.98
CA MET A 349 9.68 9.65 -5.59
C MET A 349 9.96 9.04 -6.98
N PRO A 350 9.47 7.84 -7.35
CA PRO A 350 9.62 7.31 -8.70
C PRO A 350 9.15 8.28 -9.80
N GLY A 351 8.08 9.04 -9.56
CA GLY A 351 7.57 10.03 -10.52
C GLY A 351 8.49 11.24 -10.72
N GLU A 352 9.39 11.51 -9.76
CA GLU A 352 10.30 12.65 -9.76
C GLU A 352 11.73 12.26 -10.18
N MET A 353 12.20 11.07 -9.76
CA MET A 353 13.59 10.67 -9.92
C MET A 353 13.88 10.08 -11.31
N PHE A 354 12.91 9.42 -11.94
CA PHE A 354 13.16 8.74 -13.21
C PHE A 354 13.01 9.67 -14.43
N PRO A 355 13.92 9.56 -15.42
CA PRO A 355 13.85 10.34 -16.64
C PRO A 355 12.65 9.92 -17.49
N LEU A 356 12.06 10.88 -18.23
CA LEU A 356 10.79 10.73 -18.97
C LEU A 356 10.72 9.49 -19.89
N GLN A 357 11.85 9.07 -20.46
CA GLN A 357 11.89 7.97 -21.43
C GLN A 357 11.57 6.62 -20.81
N VAL A 358 12.13 6.33 -19.63
CA VAL A 358 11.98 5.06 -18.91
C VAL A 358 11.09 5.19 -17.66
N ARG A 359 10.53 6.37 -17.40
CA ARG A 359 9.75 6.66 -16.19
C ARG A 359 8.62 5.66 -15.98
N GLY A 360 7.81 5.37 -16.99
CA GLY A 360 6.69 4.42 -16.89
C GLY A 360 7.17 3.03 -16.45
N ALA A 361 8.11 2.45 -17.21
CA ALA A 361 8.70 1.15 -16.89
C ALA A 361 9.38 1.10 -15.51
N MET A 362 10.20 2.11 -15.17
CA MET A 362 10.95 2.14 -13.90
C MET A 362 10.06 2.39 -12.68
N THR A 363 9.03 3.23 -12.80
CA THR A 363 8.03 3.38 -11.74
C THR A 363 7.28 2.07 -11.52
N GLY A 364 6.91 1.35 -12.61
CA GLY A 364 6.32 0.02 -12.50
C GLY A 364 7.25 -0.98 -11.80
N ALA A 365 8.53 -1.01 -12.16
CA ALA A 365 9.53 -1.85 -11.51
C ALA A 365 9.72 -1.53 -10.02
N SER A 366 9.77 -0.25 -9.64
CA SER A 366 9.84 0.16 -8.22
C SER A 366 8.59 -0.27 -7.46
N PHE A 367 7.41 -0.13 -8.06
CA PHE A 367 6.14 -0.56 -7.46
C PHE A 367 6.07 -2.08 -7.30
N LEU A 368 6.60 -2.84 -8.27
CA LEU A 368 6.78 -4.30 -8.16
C LEU A 368 7.62 -4.66 -6.94
N VAL A 369 8.79 -4.03 -6.76
CA VAL A 369 9.65 -4.29 -5.59
C VAL A 369 8.92 -3.95 -4.30
N GLY A 370 8.25 -2.80 -4.24
CA GLY A 370 7.49 -2.37 -3.07
C GLY A 370 6.38 -3.35 -2.68
N THR A 371 5.53 -3.71 -3.64
CA THR A 371 4.42 -4.65 -3.44
C THR A 371 4.90 -6.06 -3.13
N PHE A 372 6.01 -6.50 -3.73
CA PHE A 372 6.65 -7.78 -3.42
C PHE A 372 7.20 -7.81 -1.99
N CYS A 373 7.88 -6.74 -1.54
CA CYS A 373 8.31 -6.61 -0.15
C CYS A 373 7.13 -6.67 0.82
N THR A 374 6.01 -5.98 0.51
CA THR A 374 4.78 -6.07 1.31
C THR A 374 4.22 -7.49 1.35
N PHE A 375 4.20 -8.20 0.22
CA PHE A 375 3.76 -9.60 0.17
C PHE A 375 4.62 -10.50 1.07
N VAL A 376 5.93 -10.37 0.97
CA VAL A 376 6.88 -11.15 1.78
C VAL A 376 6.70 -10.86 3.27
N SER A 377 6.64 -9.59 3.68
CA SER A 377 6.41 -9.20 5.08
C SER A 377 5.12 -9.78 5.65
N LEU A 378 4.01 -9.65 4.93
CA LEU A 378 2.70 -10.14 5.38
C LEU A 378 2.66 -11.68 5.50
N LYS A 379 3.42 -12.39 4.66
CA LYS A 379 3.56 -13.85 4.73
C LYS A 379 4.44 -14.28 5.89
N ILE A 380 5.56 -13.60 6.12
CA ILE A 380 6.44 -13.85 7.27
C ILE A 380 5.65 -13.64 8.56
N TYR A 381 4.94 -12.53 8.69
CA TYR A 381 4.11 -12.26 9.87
C TYR A 381 3.00 -13.30 10.04
N GLY A 382 2.25 -13.62 8.99
CA GLY A 382 1.16 -14.61 9.06
C GLY A 382 1.63 -16.03 9.41
N SER A 383 2.84 -16.42 9.00
CA SER A 383 3.46 -17.69 9.38
C SER A 383 3.94 -17.67 10.84
N THR A 384 4.51 -16.55 11.26
CA THR A 384 5.12 -16.40 12.59
C THR A 384 4.06 -16.22 13.67
N SER A 385 2.99 -15.46 13.42
CA SER A 385 1.84 -15.26 14.33
C SER A 385 1.22 -16.59 14.81
N LYS A 386 1.26 -17.65 13.99
CA LYS A 386 0.80 -19.00 14.39
C LYS A 386 1.75 -19.74 15.35
N ARG A 387 2.97 -19.22 15.60
CA ARG A 387 4.00 -19.83 16.45
C ARG A 387 4.57 -18.90 17.53
N SER A 388 4.53 -17.58 17.35
CA SER A 388 4.74 -16.54 18.37
C SER A 388 4.56 -15.15 17.74
N VAL A 389 4.08 -14.17 18.50
CA VAL A 389 3.63 -12.83 18.06
C VAL A 389 4.72 -11.95 17.40
N PHE A 390 6.00 -12.31 17.49
CA PHE A 390 7.10 -11.35 17.35
C PHE A 390 7.84 -11.33 16.00
N GLY A 391 7.16 -11.67 14.89
CA GLY A 391 7.74 -11.55 13.55
C GLY A 391 7.92 -10.12 13.02
N VAL A 392 7.47 -9.08 13.74
CA VAL A 392 7.28 -7.72 13.19
C VAL A 392 8.55 -6.87 13.14
N CYS A 393 9.61 -7.21 13.87
CA CYS A 393 10.84 -6.40 13.89
C CYS A 393 12.17 -7.18 13.77
N CYS A 394 12.12 -8.51 13.74
CA CYS A 394 13.33 -9.36 13.74
C CYS A 394 13.79 -9.83 12.34
N CYS A 395 13.56 -9.07 11.27
CA CYS A 395 14.30 -9.32 10.03
C CYS A 395 15.80 -8.97 10.15
N GLY A 396 16.26 -8.39 11.28
CA GLY A 396 17.68 -8.10 11.54
C GLY A 396 18.39 -9.00 12.57
N LEU A 397 17.67 -9.82 13.35
CA LEU A 397 18.31 -10.67 14.37
C LEU A 397 17.63 -12.04 14.37
N HIS A 398 18.34 -13.00 13.78
CA HIS A 398 18.12 -14.44 13.94
C HIS A 398 17.75 -14.76 15.39
N TYR A 399 16.52 -15.24 15.62
CA TYR A 399 16.22 -16.01 16.82
C TYR A 399 16.32 -17.49 16.46
N LEU A 400 17.36 -18.12 17.00
CA LEU A 400 17.53 -19.58 17.02
C LEU A 400 16.32 -20.23 17.70
N PRO A 401 15.81 -21.36 17.17
CA PRO A 401 14.69 -22.05 17.76
C PRO A 401 15.18 -22.81 19.00
N SER A 402 14.74 -22.43 20.19
CA SER A 402 14.64 -23.41 21.27
C SER A 402 13.33 -24.18 21.08
N GLN A 403 13.46 -25.39 20.51
CA GLN A 403 12.53 -26.48 20.80
C GLN A 403 12.35 -26.62 22.32
N GLU A 404 11.22 -27.21 22.72
CA GLU A 404 10.82 -27.53 24.11
C GLU A 404 10.11 -26.42 24.90
N ARG A 405 8.84 -26.15 24.56
CA ARG A 405 7.81 -25.95 25.60
C ARG A 405 6.35 -26.00 25.13
N TYR A 406 5.98 -26.96 24.28
CA TYR A 406 4.54 -27.21 23.98
C TYR A 406 4.18 -28.69 23.80
N SER A 407 4.88 -29.63 24.46
CA SER A 407 4.38 -31.01 24.62
C SER A 407 3.50 -31.21 25.87
N GLY A 408 3.38 -30.20 26.73
CA GLY A 408 2.68 -30.31 28.02
C GLY A 408 1.15 -30.26 27.96
N TYR A 409 0.55 -29.67 26.92
CA TYR A 409 -0.91 -29.48 26.87
C TYR A 409 -1.67 -30.54 26.06
N TRP A 410 -0.99 -31.33 25.23
CA TRP A 410 -1.61 -32.43 24.46
C TRP A 410 -1.52 -33.81 25.13
N SER A 411 -0.89 -33.88 26.31
CA SER A 411 -0.64 -35.13 27.03
C SER A 411 -1.68 -35.43 28.13
N CYS A 412 -2.55 -34.48 28.49
CA CYS A 412 -3.50 -34.65 29.61
C CYS A 412 -4.90 -35.15 29.19
N GLN A 413 -5.21 -35.22 27.88
CA GLN A 413 -6.50 -35.71 27.38
C GLN A 413 -6.51 -37.18 26.94
N ARG A 414 -5.37 -37.90 27.03
CA ARG A 414 -5.23 -39.29 26.55
C ARG A 414 -5.12 -40.35 27.66
N LEU A 415 -5.24 -39.96 28.94
CA LEU A 415 -5.07 -40.86 30.09
C LEU A 415 -6.33 -41.09 30.94
N ARG A 416 -7.53 -40.71 30.47
CA ARG A 416 -8.80 -40.88 31.21
C ARG A 416 -9.87 -41.73 30.51
N ILE A 417 -9.48 -42.72 29.69
CA ILE A 417 -10.40 -43.69 29.06
C ILE A 417 -9.83 -45.13 29.07
N ARG A 418 -9.24 -45.60 30.18
CA ARG A 418 -8.80 -47.01 30.29
C ARG A 418 -9.11 -47.75 31.61
N HIS A 419 -10.04 -47.27 32.42
CA HIS A 419 -10.59 -48.07 33.52
C HIS A 419 -12.11 -47.89 33.64
N CYS A 420 -12.84 -48.60 32.76
CA CYS A 420 -14.21 -49.04 32.96
C CYS A 420 -14.53 -50.12 31.91
N THR A 421 -13.93 -51.30 32.08
CA THR A 421 -14.43 -52.60 31.55
C THR A 421 -13.56 -53.72 32.11
N ARG A 422 -13.89 -54.17 33.31
CA ARG A 422 -14.03 -55.59 33.71
C ARG A 422 -14.37 -55.66 35.19
#